data_AF-A0A3B8KXM7-F1
#
_entry.id   AF-A0A3B8KXM7-F1
#
_cell.length_a   1.000
_cell.length_b   1.000
_cell.length_c   1.000
_cell.angle_alpha   90.00
_cell.angle_beta   90.00
_cell.angle_gamma   90.00
#
_symmetry.space_group_name_H-M   'P 1'
#
loop_
_entity.id
_entity.type
_entity.pdbx_description
1 polymer ?
#
loop_
_entity_poly.entity_id
_entity_poly.type
_entity_poly.pdbx_seq_one_letter_code
_entity_poly.pdbx_strand_id
1 'polypeptide(L)' 'KRLEAVQDDREAELAVGVDYAIEQCRELISEGVPGIHFYALNRSQACARILDALGHGASPELSGEH' A
#
# COMPACT_ATOMS: atom_id res chain seq x y z
N LYS A 1 9.20 17.96 3.85
CA LYS A 1 10.59 18.00 3.33
C LYS A 1 11.34 16.68 3.57
N ARG A 2 10.76 15.52 3.21
CA ARG A 2 11.47 14.22 3.10
C ARG A 2 11.45 13.68 1.67
N LEU A 3 10.45 14.05 0.87
CA LEU A 3 10.36 13.72 -0.56
C LEU A 3 11.43 14.42 -1.43
N GLU A 4 11.87 15.62 -1.07
CA GLU A 4 12.81 16.39 -1.92
C GLU A 4 14.26 15.90 -1.85
N ALA A 5 14.62 15.08 -0.87
CA ALA A 5 16.00 14.67 -0.63
C ALA A 5 16.46 13.44 -1.42
N VAL A 6 15.55 12.81 -2.18
CA VAL A 6 15.76 11.48 -2.78
C VAL A 6 15.49 11.47 -4.29
N GLN A 7 15.50 12.65 -4.94
CA GLN A 7 15.19 12.80 -6.38
C GLN A 7 16.06 11.96 -7.33
N ASP A 8 17.21 11.45 -6.89
CA ASP A 8 18.12 10.63 -7.71
C ASP A 8 17.98 9.12 -7.47
N ASP A 9 17.22 8.70 -6.44
CA ASP A 9 17.01 7.29 -6.09
C ASP A 9 15.51 6.97 -6.05
N ARG A 10 14.98 6.63 -7.23
CA ARG A 10 13.57 6.26 -7.42
C ARG A 10 13.15 5.09 -6.55
N GLU A 11 14.05 4.17 -6.19
CA GLU A 11 13.73 3.04 -5.33
C GLU A 11 13.58 3.48 -3.89
N ALA A 12 14.46 4.36 -3.41
CA ALA A 12 14.36 4.93 -2.07
C ALA A 12 13.14 5.86 -1.92
N GLU A 13 12.81 6.68 -2.92
CA GLU A 13 11.54 7.45 -2.90
C GLU A 13 10.32 6.55 -2.85
N LEU A 14 10.32 5.45 -3.62
CA LEU A 14 9.23 4.50 -3.62
C LEU A 14 9.08 3.81 -2.27
N ALA A 15 10.17 3.37 -1.66
CA ALA A 15 10.16 2.72 -0.35
C ALA A 15 9.58 3.62 0.73
N VAL A 16 10.05 4.88 0.81
CA VAL A 16 9.54 5.86 1.77
C VAL A 16 8.05 6.15 1.54
N GLY A 17 7.63 6.26 0.28
CA GLY A 17 6.21 6.47 -0.06
C GLY A 17 5.33 5.28 0.32
N VAL A 18 5.82 4.05 0.12
CA VAL A 18 5.12 2.81 0.48
C VAL A 18 4.98 2.69 2.00
N ASP A 19 6.04 2.92 2.76
CA ASP A 19 6.02 2.85 4.22
C ASP A 19 5.00 3.84 4.79
N TYR A 20 5.01 5.09 4.31
CA TYR A 20 4.06 6.11 4.73
C TYR A 20 2.61 5.76 4.35
N ALA A 21 2.39 5.10 3.21
CA ALA A 21 1.07 4.65 2.81
C ALA A 21 0.57 3.50 3.71
N ILE A 22 1.45 2.58 4.11
CA ILE A 22 1.12 1.48 5.03
C ILE A 22 0.68 2.03 6.38
N GLU A 23 1.40 3.00 6.95
CA GLU A 23 1.04 3.62 8.23
C GLU A 23 -0.34 4.26 8.17
N GLN A 24 -0.62 5.08 7.16
CA GLN A 24 -1.94 5.69 6.97
C GLN A 24 -3.05 4.64 6.80
N CYS A 25 -2.79 3.57 6.05
CA CYS A 25 -3.79 2.51 5.89
C CYS A 25 -4.08 1.81 7.23
N ARG A 26 -3.07 1.58 8.07
CA ARG A 26 -3.25 0.99 9.41
C ARG A 26 -4.09 1.88 10.31
N GLU A 27 -3.86 3.18 10.28
CA GLU A 27 -4.67 4.15 11.04
C GLU A 27 -6.13 4.12 10.58
N LEU A 28 -6.38 4.22 9.28
CA LEU A 28 -7.74 4.18 8.72
C LEU A 28 -8.47 2.87 9.04
N ILE A 29 -7.78 1.73 8.94
CA ILE A 29 -8.32 0.42 9.33
C ILE A 29 -8.66 0.41 10.82
N SER A 30 -7.78 0.95 11.67
CA SER A 30 -8.03 1.06 13.11
C SER A 30 -9.23 1.97 13.45
N GLU A 31 -9.53 2.95 12.60
CA GLU A 31 -10.73 3.80 12.72
C GLU A 31 -11.99 3.14 12.16
N GLY A 32 -11.88 1.95 11.55
CA GLY A 32 -13.02 1.17 11.09
C GLY A 32 -13.60 1.61 9.74
N VAL A 33 -12.79 2.17 8.85
CA VAL A 33 -13.25 2.53 7.50
C VAL A 33 -13.74 1.29 6.73
N PRO A 34 -14.77 1.41 5.88
CA PRO A 34 -15.33 0.27 5.15
C PRO A 34 -14.40 -0.28 4.05
N GLY A 35 -13.37 0.47 3.67
CA GLY A 35 -12.39 0.05 2.66
C GLY A 35 -11.46 1.18 2.23
N ILE A 36 -10.39 0.83 1.53
CA ILE A 36 -9.36 1.75 1.03
C ILE A 36 -9.21 1.55 -0.48
N HIS A 37 -9.30 2.62 -1.26
CA HIS A 37 -9.12 2.60 -2.72
C HIS A 37 -7.78 3.20 -3.11
N PHE A 38 -6.92 2.41 -3.75
CA PHE A 38 -5.59 2.84 -4.19
C PHE A 38 -5.59 3.35 -5.64
N TYR A 39 -5.09 4.57 -5.84
CA TYR A 39 -4.74 5.07 -7.17
C TYR A 39 -3.28 4.71 -7.50
N ALA A 40 -3.09 3.59 -8.19
CA ALA A 40 -1.77 3.03 -8.46
C ALA A 40 -0.92 3.84 -9.46
N LEU A 41 -1.52 4.70 -10.31
CA LEU A 41 -0.82 5.50 -11.34
C LEU A 41 0.28 4.72 -12.09
N ASN A 42 -0.07 3.55 -12.64
CA ASN A 42 0.81 2.59 -13.32
C ASN A 42 1.93 1.95 -12.46
N ARG A 43 1.89 2.10 -11.14
CA ARG A 43 2.84 1.53 -10.17
C ARG A 43 2.17 0.45 -9.32
N SER A 44 1.66 -0.59 -9.97
CA SER A 44 0.97 -1.72 -9.32
C SER A 44 1.83 -2.42 -8.25
N GLN A 45 3.16 -2.44 -8.42
CA GLN A 45 4.08 -3.01 -7.43
C GLN A 45 4.03 -2.30 -6.08
N ALA A 46 3.80 -0.98 -6.06
CA ALA A 46 3.68 -0.22 -4.82
C ALA A 46 2.43 -0.65 -4.04
N CYS A 47 1.30 -0.77 -4.74
CA CYS A 47 0.04 -1.24 -4.16
C CYS A 47 0.16 -2.68 -3.65
N ALA A 48 0.85 -3.56 -4.40
CA ALA A 48 1.06 -4.94 -3.98
C ALA A 48 1.85 -5.02 -2.66
N ARG A 49 2.92 -4.22 -2.51
CA ARG A 49 3.69 -4.16 -1.25
C ARG A 49 2.85 -3.64 -0.08
N ILE A 50 2.00 -2.63 -0.31
CA ILE A 50 1.11 -2.10 0.72
C ILE A 50 0.10 -3.18 1.15
N LEU A 51 -0.54 -3.85 0.19
CA LEU A 51 -1.51 -4.91 0.47
C LEU A 51 -0.89 -6.10 1.23
N ASP A 52 0.31 -6.53 0.83
CA ASP A 52 1.07 -7.58 1.53
C ASP A 52 1.38 -7.18 2.98
N ALA A 53 1.86 -5.95 3.20
CA ALA A 53 2.17 -5.43 4.53
C ALA A 53 0.95 -5.22 5.44
N LEU A 54 -0.25 -5.13 4.86
CA LEU A 54 -1.53 -5.08 5.55
C LEU A 54 -2.13 -6.48 5.79
N GLY A 55 -1.51 -7.55 5.28
CA GLY A 55 -2.03 -8.91 5.39
C GLY A 55 -3.22 -9.18 4.46
N HIS A 56 -3.43 -8.33 3.45
CA HIS A 56 -4.47 -8.47 2.43
C HIS A 56 -3.92 -8.97 1.09
N GLY A 57 -2.69 -9.51 1.08
CA GLY A 57 -2.12 -10.18 -0.08
C GLY A 57 -3.08 -11.26 -0.57
N ALA A 58 -3.36 -11.26 -1.88
CA ALA A 58 -4.41 -12.05 -2.52
C ALA A 58 -4.58 -13.44 -1.89
N SER A 59 -5.53 -13.56 -0.97
CA SER A 59 -5.93 -14.85 -0.45
C SER A 59 -6.46 -15.68 -1.62
N PRO A 60 -6.03 -16.94 -1.81
CA PRO A 60 -6.63 -17.87 -2.78
C PRO A 60 -8.07 -18.29 -2.41
N GLU A 61 -8.78 -17.49 -1.61
CA GLU A 61 -10.03 -17.86 -0.92
C GLU A 61 -11.29 -17.55 -1.74
N LEU A 62 -11.17 -17.31 -3.05
CA LEU A 62 -12.30 -17.48 -3.99
C LEU A 62 -12.42 -18.96 -4.44
N SER A 63 -12.27 -19.88 -3.48
CA SER A 63 -12.59 -21.29 -3.63
C SER A 63 -13.63 -21.66 -2.57
N GLY A 64 -14.92 -21.52 -2.90
CA GLY A 64 -15.99 -22.02 -2.05
C GLY A 64 -17.30 -21.24 -2.14
N GLU A 65 -18.12 -21.64 -3.09
CA GLU A 65 -19.57 -21.88 -2.93
C GLU A 65 -20.45 -20.73 -2.44
N HIS A 66 -21.23 -20.16 -3.37
CA HIS A 66 -22.67 -20.42 -3.44
C HIS A 66 -23.13 -20.38 -4.91
#